data_AF-A0A9Q1HGB1-F1
#
_entry.id   AF-A0A9Q1HGB1-F1
#
_cell.length_a   1.000
_cell.length_b   1.000
_cell.length_c   1.000
_cell.angle_alpha   90.00
_cell.angle_beta   90.00
_cell.angle_gamma   90.00
#
_symmetry.space_group_name_H-M   'P 1'
#
loop_
_entity.id
_entity.type
_entity.pdbx_description
1 polymer ?
#
loop_
_entity_poly.entity_id
_entity_poly.type
_entity_poly.pdbx_seq_one_letter_code
_entity_poly.pdbx_strand_id
1 'polypeptide(L)' 'MAGFGSDGASVMVGCRNGVATQLKRMEPMIVSTHCVAHRLALAVGQVEKDMPVVKRFNAAL' A
#
# COMPACT_ATOMS: atom_id res chain seq x y z
N MET A 1 2.59 -19.94 -9.02
CA MET A 1 2.23 -19.01 -7.93
C MET A 1 2.45 -17.60 -8.45
N ALA A 2 1.41 -16.76 -8.50
CA ALA A 2 1.51 -15.37 -8.95
C ALA A 2 1.28 -14.40 -7.78
N GLY A 3 1.98 -13.28 -7.79
CA GLY A 3 1.88 -12.24 -6.76
C GLY A 3 1.52 -10.89 -7.37
N PHE A 4 0.71 -10.12 -6.67
CA PHE A 4 0.34 -8.75 -7.04
C PHE A 4 0.82 -7.78 -5.96
N GLY A 5 1.71 -6.86 -6.33
CA GLY A 5 2.18 -5.77 -5.48
C GLY A 5 1.54 -4.44 -5.91
N SER A 6 1.04 -3.64 -4.97
CA SER A 6 0.48 -2.31 -5.26
C SER A 6 0.80 -1.27 -4.19
N ASP A 7 0.55 0.00 -4.48
CA ASP A 7 0.71 1.14 -3.55
C ASP A 7 -0.38 1.21 -2.46
N GLY A 8 -1.35 0.30 -2.47
CA GLY A 8 -2.42 0.23 -1.47
C GLY A 8 -3.49 1.30 -1.63
N ALA A 9 -3.53 2.02 -2.75
CA ALA A 9 -4.65 2.89 -3.07
C ALA A 9 -5.96 2.08 -3.11
N SER A 10 -7.08 2.71 -2.75
CA SER A 10 -8.40 2.05 -2.69
C SER A 10 -8.79 1.39 -4.02
N VAL A 11 -8.38 1.98 -5.15
CA VAL A 11 -8.57 1.40 -6.49
C VAL A 11 -7.79 0.09 -6.72
N MET A 12 -6.70 -0.13 -5.97
CA MET A 12 -5.88 -1.33 -6.05
C MET A 12 -6.33 -2.41 -5.08
N VAL A 13 -6.64 -2.04 -3.83
CA VAL A 13 -6.91 -3.00 -2.73
C VAL A 13 -8.37 -3.09 -2.28
N GLY A 14 -9.26 -2.27 -2.83
CA GLY A 14 -10.66 -2.18 -2.41
C GLY A 14 -11.43 -3.50 -2.61
N CYS A 15 -12.21 -3.90 -1.61
CA CYS A 15 -12.86 -5.23 -1.54
C CYS A 15 -13.98 -5.50 -2.55
N ARG A 16 -14.52 -4.46 -3.21
CA ARG A 16 -15.61 -4.59 -4.19
C ARG A 16 -15.11 -4.63 -5.63
N ASN A 17 -14.32 -3.62 -6.02
CA ASN A 17 -13.86 -3.40 -7.39
C ASN A 17 -12.35 -3.11 -7.50
N GLY A 18 -11.58 -3.32 -6.44
CA GLY A 18 -10.13 -3.12 -6.49
C GLY A 18 -9.46 -4.10 -7.44
N VAL A 19 -8.34 -3.69 -8.04
CA VAL A 19 -7.56 -4.54 -8.97
C VAL A 19 -7.21 -5.89 -8.34
N ALA A 20 -6.75 -5.91 -7.08
CA ALA A 20 -6.46 -7.13 -6.34
C ALA A 20 -7.69 -8.05 -6.22
N THR A 21 -8.87 -7.48 -5.97
CA THR A 21 -10.13 -8.23 -5.89
C THR A 21 -10.51 -8.82 -7.25
N GLN A 22 -10.34 -8.06 -8.33
CA GLN A 22 -10.61 -8.54 -9.69
C GLN A 22 -9.64 -9.67 -10.09
N LEU A 23 -8.35 -9.50 -9.81
CA LEU A 23 -7.34 -10.53 -10.04
C LEU A 23 -7.65 -11.80 -9.24
N LYS A 24 -8.08 -11.68 -7.98
CA LYS A 24 -8.45 -12.82 -7.14
C LYS A 24 -9.72 -13.55 -7.60
N ARG A 25 -10.61 -12.89 -8.37
CA ARG A 25 -11.74 -13.56 -9.03
C ARG A 25 -11.29 -14.40 -10.23
N MET A 26 -10.24 -13.98 -10.94
CA MET A 26 -9.69 -14.72 -12.08
C MET A 26 -8.77 -15.85 -11.62
N GLU A 27 -7.93 -15.58 -10.63
CA GLU A 27 -6.98 -16.55 -10.05
C GLU A 27 -7.07 -16.51 -8.52
N PRO A 28 -7.86 -17.41 -7.90
CA PRO A 28 -8.10 -17.40 -6.45
C PRO A 28 -6.84 -17.55 -5.59
N MET A 29 -5.79 -18.16 -6.14
CA MET A 29 -4.52 -18.40 -5.45
C MET A 29 -3.55 -17.21 -5.52
N ILE A 30 -3.92 -16.10 -6.17
CA ILE A 30 -3.05 -14.92 -6.24
C ILE A 30 -2.85 -14.29 -4.86
N VAL A 31 -1.59 -14.02 -4.53
CA VAL A 31 -1.24 -13.31 -3.29
C VAL A 31 -1.13 -11.82 -3.59
N SER A 32 -2.02 -11.02 -2.99
CA SER A 32 -1.97 -9.57 -3.08
C SER A 32 -1.25 -8.99 -1.87
N THR A 33 -0.22 -8.17 -2.09
CA THR A 33 0.59 -7.52 -1.06
C THR A 33 0.65 -6.01 -1.28
N HIS A 34 0.55 -5.24 -0.20
CA HIS A 34 0.79 -3.79 -0.21
C HIS A 34 2.29 -3.51 -0.14
N CYS A 35 2.81 -2.64 -1.00
CA CYS A 35 4.22 -2.28 -1.05
C CYS A 35 4.69 -1.74 0.31
N VAL A 36 5.66 -2.43 0.93
CA VAL A 36 6.16 -2.09 2.26
C VAL A 36 6.84 -0.71 2.27
N ALA A 37 7.58 -0.37 1.22
CA ALA A 37 8.23 0.95 1.10
C ALA A 37 7.20 2.08 1.06
N HIS A 38 6.17 1.95 0.22
CA HIS A 38 5.10 2.95 0.15
C HIS A 38 4.30 3.02 1.45
N ARG A 39 4.03 1.87 2.09
CA ARG A 39 3.33 1.80 3.38
C ARG A 39 4.13 2.47 4.50
N LEU A 40 5.46 2.33 4.51
CA LEU A 40 6.34 3.04 5.43
C LEU A 40 6.32 4.55 5.18
N ALA A 41 6.46 4.98 3.92
CA ALA A 41 6.40 6.39 3.56
C ALA A 41 5.08 7.05 4.00
N LEU A 42 3.94 6.37 3.81
CA LEU A 42 2.64 6.84 4.29
C LEU A 42 2.58 6.95 5.82
N ALA A 43 3.11 5.97 6.55
CA ALA A 43 3.11 6.00 8.01
C ALA A 43 3.94 7.18 8.54
N VAL A 44 5.12 7.42 7.96
CA VAL A 44 5.99 8.54 8.33
C VAL A 44 5.34 9.88 8.00
N GLY A 45 4.74 10.02 6.82
CA GLY A 45 4.00 11.23 6.43
C GLY A 45 2.74 11.49 7.27
N GLN A 46 2.12 10.46 7.85
CA GLN A 46 1.03 10.63 8.82
C GLN A 46 1.57 11.15 10.16
N VAL A 47 2.63 10.54 10.69
CA VAL A 47 3.22 10.94 11.98
C VAL A 47 3.84 12.33 11.92
N GLU A 48 4.40 12.76 10.78
CA GLU A 48 4.96 14.11 10.62
C GLU A 48 3.96 15.22 11.01
N LYS A 49 2.66 15.00 10.77
CA LYS A 49 1.60 15.98 11.07
C LYS A 49 1.48 16.28 12.55
N ASP A 50 1.75 15.28 13.40
CA ASP A 50 1.65 15.37 14.85
C ASP A 50 3.03 15.56 15.52
N MET A 51 4.10 15.09 14.88
CA MET A 51 5.48 15.13 15.38
C MET A 51 6.42 15.74 14.34
N PRO A 52 6.63 17.08 14.36
CA PRO A 52 7.47 17.79 13.39
C PRO A 52 8.93 17.30 13.34
N VAL A 53 9.42 16.64 14.40
CA VAL A 53 10.75 16.01 14.44
C VAL A 53 10.92 14.93 13.35
N VAL A 54 9.82 14.29 12.93
CA VAL A 54 9.79 13.23 11.93
C VAL A 54 9.93 13.77 10.50
N LYS A 55 9.79 15.10 10.30
CA LYS A 55 9.93 15.74 8.99
C LYS A 55 11.26 15.47 8.28
N ARG A 56 12.36 15.38 9.04
CA ARG A 56 13.68 15.04 8.50
C ARG A 56 13.74 13.60 7.99
N PHE A 57 13.02 12.69 8.63
CA PHE A 57 12.91 11.30 8.18
C PHE A 57 12.03 11.19 6.94
N ASN A 58 10.91 11.94 6.88
CA ASN A 58 10.04 11.94 5.72
C ASN A 58 10.73 12.48 4.45
N ALA A 59 11.57 13.52 4.59
CA ALA A 59 12.34 14.07 3.47
C ALA A 59 13.41 13.11 2.90
N ALA A 60 13.72 12.02 3.61
CA ALA A 60 14.72 11.02 3.20
C ALA A 60 14.09 9.72 2.67
N LEU A 61 12.74 9.63 2.65
CA LEU A 61 11.97 8.51 2.09
C LEU A 61 11.50 8.82 0.67
#